data_AF-A0A454CP48-F1
#
_entry.id   AF-A0A454CP48-F1
#
_cell.length_a   1.000
_cell.length_b   1.000
_cell.length_c   1.000
_cell.angle_alpha   90.00
_cell.angle_beta   90.00
_cell.angle_gamma   90.00
#
_symmetry.space_group_name_H-M   'P 1'
#
loop_
_entity.id
_entity.type
_entity.pdbx_description
1 polymer ?
#
loop_
_entity_poly.entity_id
_entity_poly.type
_entity_poly.pdbx_seq_one_letter_code
_entity_poly.pdbx_strand_id
1 'polypeptide(L)'
;MAVQRLEAKQLYSVAELENMPCKSTKELPPIDEIVGQERAQKAVEFAMSIKEKGYNIYAIGQNGLGKRTMILRYLNRHQHDAAALFDWCYVANFEDTRIPKVLKLPCGIGNKLKVDIEKLMGKLLNALPLAFDNEMYYSRADRLKNQLANKQQSELDSISKEAKEKGISLTITAQGDYQFVAMNGEDLHTEESFDELSKKEQEYFGSSIDELEISLRNMVRELTEWEDTFSEKIKKLND
;
A
#
# COMPACT_ATOMS: atom_id res chain seq x y z
N MET A 1 5.48 82.07 38.89
CA MET A 1 4.48 81.11 39.42
C MET A 1 4.95 80.68 40.80
N ALA A 2 4.18 80.97 41.85
CA ALA A 2 4.52 80.54 43.20
C ALA A 2 4.37 79.01 43.26
N VAL A 3 5.43 78.31 43.68
CA VAL A 3 5.38 76.86 43.91
C VAL A 3 4.49 76.60 45.12
N GLN A 4 3.29 76.07 44.88
CA GLN A 4 2.36 75.73 45.95
C GLN A 4 2.74 74.38 46.55
N ARG A 5 3.05 74.36 47.85
CA ARG A 5 3.41 73.13 48.57
C ARG A 5 2.19 72.23 48.69
N LEU A 6 2.32 70.99 48.23
CA LEU A 6 1.29 69.96 48.41
C LEU A 6 1.38 69.36 49.81
N GLU A 7 0.23 69.18 50.44
CA GLU A 7 0.09 68.44 51.70
C GLU A 7 0.12 66.93 51.45
N ALA A 8 0.54 66.13 52.44
CA ALA A 8 0.64 64.68 52.31
C ALA A 8 -0.67 64.01 51.86
N LYS A 9 -1.81 64.55 52.27
CA LYS A 9 -3.14 64.07 51.87
C LYS A 9 -3.47 64.32 50.39
N GLN A 10 -2.81 65.29 49.75
CA GLN A 10 -2.96 65.58 48.32
C GLN A 10 -2.08 64.68 47.45
N LEU A 11 -1.10 64.01 48.04
CA LEU A 11 -0.17 63.10 47.36
C LEU A 11 -0.60 61.63 47.46
N TYR A 12 -1.48 61.30 48.41
CA TYR A 12 -1.90 59.94 48.68
C TYR A 12 -3.40 59.76 48.46
N SER A 13 -3.75 58.88 47.52
CA SER A 13 -5.12 58.40 47.35
C SER A 13 -5.27 57.09 48.12
N VAL A 14 -6.00 57.15 49.24
CA VAL A 14 -6.35 55.96 50.03
C VAL A 14 -7.45 55.19 49.28
N ALA A 15 -7.28 53.87 49.13
CA ALA A 15 -8.38 53.00 48.74
C ALA A 15 -9.19 52.65 50.00
N GLU A 16 -10.42 53.15 50.12
CA GLU A 16 -11.33 52.81 51.22
C GLU A 16 -11.90 51.40 51.00
N LEU A 17 -11.56 50.45 51.87
CA LEU A 17 -11.96 49.04 51.77
C LEU A 17 -13.04 48.63 52.76
N GLU A 18 -13.54 49.56 53.59
CA GLU A 18 -14.48 49.29 54.69
C GLU A 18 -15.84 48.77 54.22
N ASN A 19 -16.22 49.05 52.96
CA ASN A 19 -17.49 48.65 52.35
C ASN A 19 -17.40 47.43 51.42
N MET A 20 -16.32 46.65 51.47
CA MET A 20 -16.21 45.44 50.64
C MET A 20 -17.08 44.29 51.17
N PRO A 21 -17.78 43.54 50.30
CA PRO A 21 -18.68 42.45 50.71
C PRO A 21 -17.97 41.20 51.25
N CYS A 22 -16.63 41.15 51.18
CA CYS A 22 -15.82 40.00 51.59
C CYS A 22 -14.66 40.43 52.49
N LYS A 23 -14.25 39.55 53.42
CA LYS A 23 -13.08 39.78 54.26
C LYS A 23 -11.77 39.40 53.56
N SER A 24 -11.85 38.57 52.53
CA SER A 24 -10.71 38.14 51.73
C SER A 24 -11.09 37.94 50.27
N THR A 25 -10.17 38.24 49.35
CA THR A 25 -10.32 37.97 47.91
C THR A 25 -10.45 36.48 47.59
N LYS A 26 -10.14 35.58 48.54
CA LYS A 26 -10.39 34.14 48.42
C LYS A 26 -11.88 33.77 48.43
N GLU A 27 -12.72 34.62 49.00
CA GLU A 27 -14.17 34.42 49.09
C GLU A 27 -14.89 34.84 47.81
N LEU A 28 -14.20 35.54 46.91
CA LEU A 28 -14.78 36.02 45.67
C LEU A 28 -14.76 34.91 44.60
N PRO A 29 -15.85 34.76 43.84
CA PRO A 29 -15.84 33.87 42.69
C PRO A 29 -14.79 34.33 41.67
N PRO A 30 -14.15 33.39 40.96
CA PRO A 30 -13.20 33.74 39.91
C PRO A 30 -13.89 34.57 38.82
N ILE A 31 -13.21 35.61 38.36
CA ILE A 31 -13.68 36.42 37.24
C ILE A 31 -13.31 35.70 35.95
N ASP A 32 -14.33 35.22 35.25
CA ASP A 32 -14.19 34.52 33.97
C ASP A 32 -14.44 35.42 32.76
N GLU A 33 -14.68 36.71 33.00
CA GLU A 33 -14.96 37.71 31.98
C GLU A 33 -13.72 38.51 31.58
N ILE A 34 -13.84 39.16 30.41
CA ILE A 34 -12.81 40.01 29.84
C ILE A 34 -12.87 41.38 30.51
N VAL A 35 -12.15 41.56 31.61
CA VAL A 35 -12.19 42.80 32.41
C VAL A 35 -11.44 43.94 31.69
N GLY A 36 -12.11 45.09 31.53
CA GLY A 36 -11.50 46.32 31.02
C GLY A 36 -11.12 46.28 29.52
N GLN A 37 -11.60 45.28 28.78
CA GLN A 37 -11.28 45.08 27.36
C GLN A 37 -12.54 44.79 26.53
N GLU A 38 -13.58 45.63 26.69
CA GLU A 38 -14.89 45.46 26.03
C GLU A 38 -14.79 45.32 24.50
N ARG A 39 -13.87 46.06 23.87
CA ARG A 39 -13.64 45.96 22.42
C ARG A 39 -13.15 44.57 22.03
N ALA A 40 -12.24 43.99 22.79
CA ALA A 40 -11.70 42.66 22.51
C ALA A 40 -12.78 41.59 22.71
N GLN A 41 -13.60 41.73 23.76
CA GLN A 41 -14.74 40.85 23.99
C GLN A 41 -15.71 40.84 22.82
N LYS A 42 -16.18 42.01 22.37
CA LYS A 42 -17.09 42.13 21.23
C LYS A 42 -16.51 41.54 19.94
N ALA A 43 -15.21 41.65 19.73
CA ALA A 43 -14.54 41.07 18.56
C ALA A 43 -14.55 39.54 18.59
N VAL A 44 -14.34 38.93 19.76
CA VAL A 44 -14.40 37.47 19.92
C VAL A 44 -15.84 36.96 19.80
N GLU A 45 -16.80 37.65 20.41
CA GLU A 45 -18.25 37.37 20.25
C GLU A 45 -18.68 37.40 18.78
N PHE A 46 -18.30 38.46 18.06
CA PHE A 46 -18.59 38.59 16.63
C PHE A 46 -17.97 37.44 15.83
N ALA A 47 -16.70 37.15 16.04
CA ALA A 47 -16.02 36.10 15.29
C ALA A 47 -16.63 34.71 15.53
N MET A 48 -17.09 34.41 16.75
CA MET A 48 -17.77 33.16 17.07
C MET A 48 -19.20 33.08 16.50
N SER A 49 -19.82 34.22 16.17
CA SER A 49 -21.15 34.25 15.53
C SER A 49 -21.10 33.87 14.04
N ILE A 50 -19.93 33.90 13.41
CA ILE A 50 -19.74 33.55 12.00
C ILE A 50 -19.78 32.02 11.85
N LYS A 51 -20.79 31.51 11.14
CA LYS A 51 -20.98 30.06 10.90
C LYS A 51 -20.15 29.54 9.72
N GLU A 52 -19.70 30.43 8.84
CA GLU A 52 -18.94 30.06 7.65
C GLU A 52 -17.47 29.75 7.99
N LYS A 53 -16.89 28.82 7.23
CA LYS A 53 -15.47 28.47 7.35
C LYS A 53 -14.60 29.52 6.64
N GLY A 54 -13.34 29.62 7.05
CA GLY A 54 -12.34 30.47 6.40
C GLY A 54 -11.94 31.73 7.17
N TYR A 55 -12.58 31.98 8.32
CA TYR A 55 -12.24 33.09 9.20
C TYR A 55 -11.35 32.62 10.35
N ASN A 56 -10.34 33.42 10.67
CA ASN A 56 -9.43 33.20 11.80
C ASN A 56 -9.39 34.46 12.66
N ILE A 57 -9.18 34.30 13.96
CA ILE A 57 -8.99 35.42 14.91
C ILE A 57 -7.50 35.58 15.19
N TYR A 58 -7.00 36.81 15.12
CA TYR A 58 -5.65 37.17 15.54
C TYR A 58 -5.70 38.20 16.66
N ALA A 59 -5.02 37.93 17.78
CA ALA A 59 -5.07 38.76 18.98
C ALA A 59 -3.77 39.56 19.17
N ILE A 60 -3.88 40.89 19.14
CA ILE A 60 -2.77 41.84 19.30
C ILE A 60 -2.90 42.59 20.62
N GLY A 61 -1.78 42.85 21.28
CA GLY A 61 -1.72 43.70 22.47
C GLY A 61 -0.38 43.55 23.19
N GLN A 62 -0.14 44.40 24.18
CA GLN A 62 1.08 44.35 24.98
C GLN A 62 1.30 43.00 25.66
N ASN A 63 2.56 42.69 25.96
CA ASN A 63 2.91 41.49 26.71
C ASN A 63 2.44 41.60 28.17
N GLY A 64 2.06 40.48 28.77
CA GLY A 64 1.54 40.44 30.14
C GLY A 64 0.02 40.62 30.29
N LEU A 65 -0.71 41.00 29.23
CA LEU A 65 -2.17 41.16 29.28
C LEU A 65 -2.99 39.86 29.35
N GLY A 66 -2.34 38.69 29.42
CA GLY A 66 -3.07 37.42 29.53
C GLY A 66 -3.93 37.03 28.32
N LYS A 67 -3.65 37.59 27.12
CA LYS A 67 -4.44 37.41 25.88
C LYS A 67 -4.86 35.95 25.60
N ARG A 68 -3.92 35.01 25.70
CA ARG A 68 -4.18 33.57 25.50
C ARG A 68 -5.15 33.02 26.54
N THR A 69 -4.89 33.30 27.82
CA THR A 69 -5.74 32.84 28.93
C THR A 69 -7.16 33.38 28.80
N MET A 70 -7.28 34.66 28.44
CA MET A 70 -8.55 35.34 28.20
C MET A 70 -9.36 34.66 27.09
N ILE A 71 -8.75 34.40 25.94
CA ILE A 71 -9.42 33.76 24.79
C ILE A 71 -9.80 32.31 25.12
N LEU A 72 -8.91 31.54 25.75
CA LEU A 72 -9.20 30.14 26.12
C LEU A 72 -10.35 30.04 27.12
N ARG A 73 -10.41 30.92 28.13
CA ARG A 73 -11.54 30.98 29.07
C ARG A 73 -12.86 31.26 28.34
N TYR A 74 -12.84 32.22 27.43
CA TYR A 74 -14.02 32.55 26.63
C TYR A 74 -14.47 31.36 25.76
N LEU A 75 -13.54 30.69 25.07
CA LEU A 75 -13.84 29.54 24.22
C LEU A 75 -14.39 28.36 25.04
N ASN A 76 -13.80 28.06 26.20
CA ASN A 76 -14.24 26.98 27.07
C ASN A 76 -15.67 27.20 27.64
N ARG A 77 -16.12 28.45 27.76
CA ARG A 77 -17.49 28.78 28.20
C ARG A 77 -18.53 28.45 27.12
N HIS A 78 -18.13 28.51 25.85
CA HIS A 78 -19.01 28.23 24.73
C HIS A 78 -18.96 26.74 24.43
N GLN A 79 -20.00 26.01 24.82
CA GLN A 79 -20.11 24.59 24.52
C GLN A 79 -20.06 24.38 23.00
N HIS A 80 -19.13 23.55 22.56
CA HIS A 80 -19.11 23.05 21.20
C HIS A 80 -20.17 21.97 21.06
N ASP A 81 -20.80 21.89 19.89
CA ASP A 81 -21.70 20.79 19.58
C ASP A 81 -20.88 19.49 19.47
N ALA A 82 -21.04 18.61 20.46
CA ALA A 82 -20.34 17.32 20.49
C ALA A 82 -20.72 16.43 19.29
N ALA A 83 -21.89 16.63 18.68
CA ALA A 83 -22.29 15.92 17.46
C ALA A 83 -21.46 16.32 16.23
N ALA A 84 -20.73 17.44 16.29
CA ALA A 84 -19.84 17.90 15.22
C ALA A 84 -18.40 17.37 15.34
N LEU A 85 -18.10 16.57 16.37
CA LEU A 85 -16.78 15.98 16.57
C LEU A 85 -16.66 14.64 15.85
N PHE A 86 -15.54 14.46 15.16
CA PHE A 86 -15.23 13.25 14.39
C PHE A 86 -13.82 12.79 14.74
N ASP A 87 -13.63 11.48 14.78
CA ASP A 87 -12.31 10.87 14.80
C ASP A 87 -11.77 10.88 13.37
N TRP A 88 -10.67 11.59 13.16
CA TRP A 88 -9.98 11.62 11.88
C TRP A 88 -8.84 10.63 11.89
N CYS A 89 -8.91 9.62 11.02
CA CYS A 89 -7.90 8.56 10.94
C CYS A 89 -7.23 8.57 9.57
N TYR A 90 -5.90 8.47 9.57
CA TYR A 90 -5.14 8.21 8.36
C TYR A 90 -4.97 6.70 8.20
N VAL A 91 -5.35 6.18 7.03
CA VAL A 91 -5.17 4.77 6.67
C VAL A 91 -4.24 4.63 5.49
N ALA A 92 -3.56 3.49 5.42
CA ALA A 92 -2.69 3.16 4.32
C ALA A 92 -3.49 3.15 3.01
N ASN A 93 -2.91 3.78 1.98
CA ASN A 93 -3.43 3.72 0.64
C ASN A 93 -2.58 2.72 -0.15
N PHE A 94 -3.15 1.57 -0.48
CA PHE A 94 -2.44 0.50 -1.19
C PHE A 94 -2.19 0.82 -2.67
N GLU A 95 -2.86 1.82 -3.23
CA GLU A 95 -2.64 2.28 -4.61
C GLU A 95 -1.48 3.29 -4.68
N ASP A 96 -1.35 4.15 -3.68
CA ASP A 96 -0.28 5.14 -3.57
C ASP A 96 0.14 5.35 -2.11
N THR A 97 1.27 4.76 -1.73
CA THR A 97 1.82 4.79 -0.37
C THR A 97 2.19 6.20 0.10
N ARG A 98 2.41 7.16 -0.81
CA ARG A 98 2.79 8.54 -0.46
C ARG A 98 1.59 9.38 -0.04
N ILE A 99 0.37 8.93 -0.37
CA ILE A 99 -0.86 9.68 -0.15
C ILE A 99 -1.78 8.86 0.76
N PRO A 100 -1.71 9.03 2.09
CA PRO A 100 -2.60 8.31 3.00
C PRO A 100 -4.05 8.73 2.76
N LYS A 101 -4.97 7.77 2.88
CA LYS A 101 -6.41 8.04 2.78
C LYS A 101 -6.93 8.51 4.13
N VAL A 102 -7.84 9.48 4.11
CA VAL A 102 -8.43 10.05 5.33
C VAL A 102 -9.81 9.45 5.55
N LEU A 103 -10.04 8.91 6.75
CA LEU A 103 -11.34 8.46 7.22
C LEU A 103 -11.90 9.45 8.23
N LYS A 104 -13.15 9.84 8.00
CA LYS A 104 -13.97 10.61 8.93
C LYS A 104 -14.89 9.66 9.68
N LEU A 105 -14.60 9.41 10.95
CA LEU A 105 -15.35 8.46 11.77
C LEU A 105 -16.16 9.20 12.83
N PRO A 106 -17.29 8.65 13.29
CA PRO A 106 -17.97 9.15 14.48
C PRO A 106 -17.02 9.14 15.69
N CYS A 107 -17.22 10.11 16.58
CA CYS A 107 -16.43 10.28 17.80
C CYS A 107 -16.32 8.97 18.61
N GLY A 108 -15.09 8.59 18.97
CA GLY A 108 -14.78 7.42 19.80
C GLY A 108 -14.67 6.09 19.05
N ILE A 109 -14.93 6.04 17.74
CA ILE A 109 -14.84 4.81 16.94
C ILE A 109 -13.42 4.52 16.46
N GLY A 110 -12.55 5.53 16.32
CA GLY A 110 -11.22 5.39 15.73
C GLY A 110 -10.35 4.34 16.44
N ASN A 111 -10.35 4.33 17.77
CA ASN A 111 -9.62 3.34 18.56
C ASN A 111 -10.17 1.92 18.38
N LYS A 112 -11.49 1.77 18.29
CA LYS A 112 -12.11 0.45 18.07
C LYS A 112 -11.75 -0.09 16.70
N LEU A 113 -11.84 0.76 15.66
CA LEU A 113 -11.44 0.40 14.29
C LEU A 113 -9.98 -0.08 14.25
N LYS A 114 -9.07 0.62 14.92
CA LYS A 114 -7.66 0.23 15.00
C LYS A 114 -7.50 -1.19 15.56
N VAL A 115 -8.12 -1.48 16.70
CA VAL A 115 -8.05 -2.79 17.36
C VAL A 115 -8.65 -3.89 16.48
N ASP A 116 -9.76 -3.61 15.81
CA ASP A 116 -10.42 -4.58 14.94
C ASP A 116 -9.58 -4.89 13.69
N ILE A 117 -8.92 -3.89 13.09
CA ILE A 117 -7.98 -4.08 11.97
C ILE A 117 -6.75 -4.89 12.41
N GLU A 118 -6.16 -4.61 13.57
CA GLU A 118 -5.02 -5.39 14.08
C GLU A 118 -5.38 -6.87 14.27
N LYS A 119 -6.56 -7.15 14.83
CA LYS A 119 -7.09 -8.51 14.95
C LYS A 119 -7.33 -9.18 13.60
N LEU A 120 -7.87 -8.44 12.64
CA LEU A 120 -8.11 -8.94 11.28
C LEU A 120 -6.78 -9.32 10.62
N MET A 121 -5.76 -8.47 10.71
CA MET A 121 -4.44 -8.75 10.16
C MET A 121 -3.81 -10.00 10.77
N GLY A 122 -3.91 -10.17 12.10
CA GLY A 122 -3.44 -11.38 12.77
C GLY A 122 -4.16 -12.65 12.29
N LYS A 123 -5.47 -12.58 12.04
CA LYS A 123 -6.23 -13.71 11.48
C LYS A 123 -5.83 -14.02 10.04
N LEU A 124 -5.67 -13.00 9.20
CA LEU A 124 -5.30 -13.17 7.79
C LEU A 124 -3.91 -13.78 7.64
N LEU A 125 -2.95 -13.40 8.48
CA LEU A 125 -1.60 -13.98 8.47
C LEU A 125 -1.60 -15.50 8.69
N ASN A 126 -2.54 -16.03 9.49
CA ASN A 126 -2.67 -17.47 9.73
C ASN A 126 -3.58 -18.15 8.71
N ALA A 127 -4.69 -17.49 8.32
CA ALA A 127 -5.69 -18.06 7.44
C ALA A 127 -5.24 -18.16 5.98
N LEU A 128 -4.43 -17.20 5.50
CA LEU A 128 -3.95 -17.20 4.11
C LEU A 128 -3.12 -18.45 3.81
N PRO A 129 -2.05 -18.79 4.57
CA PRO A 129 -1.31 -20.03 4.33
C PRO A 129 -2.20 -21.27 4.35
N LEU A 130 -3.11 -21.39 5.32
CA LEU A 130 -4.02 -22.54 5.44
C LEU A 130 -5.01 -22.66 4.27
N ALA A 131 -5.43 -21.54 3.67
CA ALA A 131 -6.30 -21.56 2.50
C ALA A 131 -5.56 -22.08 1.25
N PHE A 132 -4.26 -21.79 1.14
CA PHE A 132 -3.39 -22.30 0.09
C PHE A 132 -2.84 -23.71 0.39
N ASP A 133 -2.82 -24.14 1.65
CA ASP A 133 -2.42 -25.49 2.10
C ASP A 133 -3.55 -26.52 1.95
N ASN A 134 -4.40 -26.33 0.94
CA ASN A 134 -5.48 -27.24 0.61
C ASN A 134 -4.96 -28.24 -0.42
N GLU A 135 -5.02 -29.55 -0.16
CA GLU A 135 -4.62 -30.60 -1.11
C GLU A 135 -5.24 -30.40 -2.51
N MET A 136 -6.39 -29.74 -2.57
CA MET A 136 -7.07 -29.35 -3.81
C MET A 136 -6.28 -28.35 -4.67
N TYR A 137 -5.51 -27.43 -4.07
CA TYR A 137 -4.64 -26.51 -4.81
C TYR A 137 -3.43 -27.24 -5.37
N TYR A 138 -2.71 -28.00 -4.53
CA TYR A 138 -1.55 -28.78 -4.96
C TYR A 138 -1.93 -29.81 -6.03
N SER A 139 -3.02 -30.57 -5.84
CA SER A 139 -3.48 -31.55 -6.84
C SER A 139 -3.88 -30.91 -8.17
N ARG A 140 -4.48 -29.71 -8.16
CA ARG A 140 -4.80 -28.99 -9.40
C ARG A 140 -3.55 -28.45 -10.07
N ALA A 141 -2.62 -27.88 -9.32
CA ALA A 141 -1.35 -27.38 -9.83
C ALA A 141 -0.48 -28.52 -10.39
N ASP A 142 -0.39 -29.64 -9.70
CA ASP A 142 0.34 -30.83 -10.16
C ASP A 142 -0.33 -31.49 -11.36
N ARG A 143 -1.67 -31.58 -11.37
CA ARG A 143 -2.40 -32.06 -12.55
C ARG A 143 -2.09 -31.22 -13.78
N LEU A 144 -2.08 -29.90 -13.58
CA LEU A 144 -1.73 -28.93 -14.61
C LEU A 144 -0.27 -29.17 -15.07
N LYS A 145 0.71 -29.26 -14.17
CA LYS A 145 2.12 -29.50 -14.53
C LYS A 145 2.31 -30.83 -15.28
N ASN A 146 1.67 -31.89 -14.81
CA ASN A 146 1.72 -33.20 -15.45
C ASN A 146 1.08 -33.17 -16.84
N GLN A 147 0.03 -32.37 -17.07
CA GLN A 147 -0.55 -32.20 -18.40
C GLN A 147 0.43 -31.54 -19.37
N LEU A 148 1.18 -30.51 -18.93
CA LEU A 148 2.20 -29.86 -19.75
C LEU A 148 3.34 -30.84 -20.09
N ALA A 149 3.88 -31.51 -19.07
CA ALA A 149 4.97 -32.46 -19.21
C ALA A 149 4.60 -33.65 -20.12
N ASN A 150 3.41 -34.24 -19.94
CA ASN A 150 2.94 -35.34 -20.78
C ASN A 150 2.79 -34.94 -22.24
N LYS A 151 2.37 -33.70 -22.50
CA LYS A 151 2.15 -33.22 -23.86
C LYS A 151 3.47 -32.88 -24.56
N GLN A 152 4.40 -32.25 -23.84
CA GLN A 152 5.78 -32.09 -24.32
C GLN A 152 6.40 -33.45 -24.67
N GLN A 153 6.26 -34.45 -23.79
CA GLN A 153 6.77 -35.79 -24.07
C GLN A 153 6.09 -36.41 -25.30
N SER A 154 4.76 -36.30 -25.44
CA SER A 154 4.07 -36.91 -26.59
C SER A 154 4.45 -36.29 -27.93
N GLU A 155 4.66 -34.96 -27.98
CA GLU A 155 5.11 -34.28 -29.20
C GLU A 155 6.56 -34.65 -29.55
N LEU A 156 7.45 -34.69 -28.54
CA LEU A 156 8.84 -35.15 -28.72
C LEU A 156 8.91 -36.61 -29.17
N ASP A 157 8.07 -37.49 -28.61
CA ASP A 157 8.01 -38.90 -29.00
C ASP A 157 7.53 -39.05 -30.46
N SER A 158 6.62 -38.18 -30.93
CA SER A 158 6.17 -38.17 -32.32
C SER A 158 7.31 -37.82 -33.27
N ILE A 159 8.05 -36.75 -32.98
CA ILE A 159 9.21 -36.31 -33.78
C ILE A 159 10.34 -37.34 -33.71
N SER A 160 10.57 -37.95 -32.54
CA SER A 160 11.57 -39.01 -32.37
C SER A 160 11.25 -40.25 -33.21
N LYS A 161 9.97 -40.63 -33.33
CA LYS A 161 9.54 -41.73 -34.20
C LYS A 161 9.75 -41.41 -35.67
N GLU A 162 9.36 -40.21 -36.11
CA GLU A 162 9.57 -39.78 -37.50
C GLU A 162 11.08 -39.74 -37.84
N ALA A 163 11.90 -39.25 -36.93
CA ALA A 163 13.36 -39.24 -37.08
C ALA A 163 13.90 -40.67 -37.24
N LYS A 164 13.47 -41.61 -36.37
CA LYS A 164 13.92 -43.00 -36.42
C LYS A 164 13.53 -43.69 -37.72
N GLU A 165 12.35 -43.42 -38.26
CA GLU A 165 11.92 -43.96 -39.57
C GLU A 165 12.82 -43.47 -40.72
N LYS A 166 13.38 -42.26 -40.60
CA LYS A 166 14.34 -41.69 -41.56
C LYS A 166 15.81 -42.06 -41.25
N GLY A 167 16.07 -42.90 -40.26
CA GLY A 167 17.44 -43.29 -39.85
C GLY A 167 18.18 -42.19 -39.09
N ILE A 168 17.46 -41.32 -38.38
CA ILE A 168 17.99 -40.19 -37.62
C ILE A 168 17.56 -40.33 -36.15
N SER A 169 18.41 -39.94 -35.21
CA SER A 169 18.12 -39.92 -33.78
C SER A 169 18.05 -38.49 -33.26
N LEU A 170 17.10 -38.23 -32.36
CA LEU A 170 17.00 -36.98 -31.60
C LEU A 170 17.75 -37.15 -30.28
N THR A 171 18.81 -36.38 -30.08
CA THR A 171 19.62 -36.37 -28.84
C THR A 171 19.62 -35.00 -28.20
N ILE A 172 20.05 -34.94 -26.94
CA ILE A 172 20.20 -33.69 -26.19
C ILE A 172 21.69 -33.44 -26.04
N THR A 173 22.14 -32.26 -26.44
CA THR A 173 23.54 -31.85 -26.30
C THR A 173 23.89 -31.63 -24.83
N ALA A 174 25.20 -31.57 -24.51
CA ALA A 174 25.64 -31.22 -23.15
C ALA A 174 25.19 -29.83 -22.69
N GLN A 175 24.77 -28.96 -23.63
CA GLN A 175 24.24 -27.63 -23.37
C GLN A 175 22.71 -27.62 -23.15
N GLY A 176 22.03 -28.75 -23.35
CA GLY A 176 20.59 -28.90 -23.13
C GLY A 176 19.73 -28.70 -24.38
N ASP A 177 20.34 -28.42 -25.53
CA ASP A 177 19.62 -28.25 -26.79
C ASP A 177 19.33 -29.58 -27.47
N TYR A 178 18.20 -29.66 -28.18
CA TYR A 178 17.83 -30.81 -29.01
C TYR A 178 18.61 -30.79 -30.33
N GLN A 179 19.23 -31.91 -30.70
CA GLN A 179 19.99 -32.07 -31.94
C GLN A 179 19.61 -33.38 -32.65
N PHE A 180 19.49 -33.32 -33.98
CA PHE A 180 19.32 -34.51 -34.81
C PHE A 180 20.69 -35.03 -35.29
N VAL A 181 20.88 -36.35 -35.21
CA VAL A 181 22.12 -37.03 -35.61
C VAL A 181 21.77 -38.25 -36.45
N ALA A 182 22.41 -38.43 -37.60
CA ALA A 182 22.22 -39.59 -38.45
C ALA A 182 22.65 -40.89 -37.74
N MET A 183 21.93 -41.99 -37.99
CA MET A 183 22.21 -43.30 -37.41
C MET A 183 22.87 -44.25 -38.42
N ASN A 184 23.79 -45.07 -37.93
CA ASN A 184 24.37 -46.21 -38.61
C ASN A 184 23.90 -47.50 -37.93
N GLY A 185 22.71 -48.00 -38.29
CA GLY A 185 22.09 -49.12 -37.58
C GLY A 185 21.61 -48.70 -36.18
N GLU A 186 22.27 -49.23 -35.14
CA GLU A 186 21.98 -48.86 -33.74
C GLU A 186 22.91 -47.75 -33.20
N ASP A 187 24.01 -47.46 -33.90
CA ASP A 187 25.01 -46.47 -33.47
C ASP A 187 24.77 -45.11 -34.14
N LEU A 188 25.26 -44.03 -33.51
CA LEU A 188 25.21 -42.68 -34.06
C LEU A 188 26.44 -42.40 -34.92
N HIS A 189 26.26 -41.72 -36.05
CA HIS A 189 27.38 -41.23 -36.83
C HIS A 189 28.18 -40.17 -36.05
N THR A 190 29.50 -40.37 -35.96
CA THR A 190 30.44 -39.29 -35.66
C THR A 190 30.69 -38.44 -36.91
N GLU A 191 31.22 -37.23 -36.73
CA GLU A 191 31.56 -36.31 -37.83
C GLU A 191 32.45 -36.99 -38.89
N GLU A 192 33.49 -37.72 -38.46
CA GLU A 192 34.36 -38.50 -39.35
C GLU A 192 33.61 -39.60 -40.11
N SER A 193 32.72 -40.34 -39.44
CA SER A 193 31.94 -41.42 -40.08
C SER A 193 30.85 -40.92 -41.02
N PHE A 194 30.37 -39.68 -40.81
CA PHE A 194 29.40 -39.04 -41.69
C PHE A 194 30.08 -38.53 -42.96
N ASP A 195 31.30 -38.02 -42.85
CA ASP A 195 32.11 -37.56 -43.99
C ASP A 195 32.54 -38.69 -44.93
N GLU A 196 32.64 -39.93 -44.41
CA GLU A 196 32.91 -41.13 -45.20
C GLU A 196 31.69 -41.64 -46.01
N LEU A 197 30.48 -41.14 -45.72
CA LEU A 197 29.27 -41.49 -46.47
C LEU A 197 29.33 -40.98 -47.91
N SER A 198 28.56 -41.60 -48.80
CA SER A 198 28.45 -41.09 -50.16
C SER A 198 27.75 -39.72 -50.17
N LYS A 199 28.09 -38.86 -51.15
CA LYS A 199 27.43 -37.54 -51.29
C LYS A 199 25.90 -37.62 -51.37
N LYS A 200 25.36 -38.73 -51.91
CA LYS A 200 23.91 -38.96 -51.98
C LYS A 200 23.29 -39.25 -50.61
N GLU A 201 23.98 -40.00 -49.75
CA GLU A 201 23.54 -40.28 -48.38
C GLU A 201 23.66 -39.04 -47.50
N GLN A 202 24.74 -38.26 -47.66
CA GLN A 202 24.90 -36.97 -46.98
C GLN A 202 23.79 -35.98 -47.36
N GLU A 203 23.44 -35.87 -48.65
CA GLU A 203 22.30 -35.03 -49.09
C GLU A 203 20.95 -35.54 -48.56
N TYR A 204 20.74 -36.85 -48.50
CA TYR A 204 19.52 -37.44 -47.95
C TYR A 204 19.36 -37.14 -46.46
N PHE A 205 20.41 -37.37 -45.67
CA PHE A 205 20.38 -37.05 -44.24
C PHE A 205 20.29 -35.55 -43.98
N GLY A 206 21.01 -34.72 -44.73
CA GLY A 206 20.92 -33.26 -44.62
C GLY A 206 19.50 -32.76 -44.86
N SER A 207 18.89 -33.13 -45.97
CA SER A 207 17.51 -32.73 -46.28
C SER A 207 16.48 -33.27 -45.27
N SER A 208 16.66 -34.50 -44.79
CA SER A 208 15.79 -35.10 -43.77
C SER A 208 15.95 -34.43 -42.40
N ILE A 209 17.17 -34.03 -42.02
CA ILE A 209 17.45 -33.27 -40.80
C ILE A 209 16.81 -31.88 -40.90
N ASP A 210 16.95 -31.18 -42.03
CA ASP A 210 16.34 -29.86 -42.24
C ASP A 210 14.81 -29.90 -42.07
N GLU A 211 14.14 -30.93 -42.60
CA GLU A 211 12.70 -31.14 -42.41
C GLU A 211 12.33 -31.37 -40.94
N LEU A 212 13.10 -32.21 -40.24
CA LEU A 212 12.88 -32.52 -38.82
C LEU A 212 13.16 -31.30 -37.93
N GLU A 213 14.14 -30.47 -38.25
CA GLU A 213 14.41 -29.21 -37.55
C GLU A 213 13.26 -28.21 -37.69
N ILE A 214 12.65 -28.11 -38.88
CA ILE A 214 11.45 -27.28 -39.09
C ILE A 214 10.30 -27.77 -38.21
N SER A 215 10.07 -29.10 -38.16
CA SER A 215 9.03 -29.71 -37.32
C SER A 215 9.28 -29.44 -35.83
N LEU A 216 10.52 -29.64 -35.37
CA LEU A 216 10.94 -29.36 -34.00
C LEU A 216 10.76 -27.88 -33.63
N ARG A 217 11.12 -26.95 -34.52
CA ARG A 217 10.93 -25.51 -34.28
C ARG A 217 9.46 -25.13 -34.15
N ASN A 218 8.59 -25.70 -34.99
CA ASN A 218 7.14 -25.48 -34.89
C ASN A 218 6.61 -26.00 -33.55
N MET A 219 7.03 -27.20 -33.14
CA MET A 219 6.66 -27.79 -31.86
C MET A 219 7.10 -26.91 -30.68
N VAL A 220 8.35 -26.44 -30.66
CA VAL A 220 8.85 -25.52 -29.61
C VAL A 220 8.02 -24.23 -29.54
N ARG A 221 7.55 -23.71 -30.68
CA ARG A 221 6.66 -22.53 -30.71
C ARG A 221 5.29 -22.83 -30.09
N GLU A 222 4.68 -23.96 -30.43
CA GLU A 222 3.40 -24.37 -29.83
C GLU A 222 3.54 -24.64 -28.32
N LEU A 223 4.69 -25.18 -27.89
CA LEU A 223 5.02 -25.42 -26.49
C LEU A 223 5.10 -24.12 -25.69
N THR A 224 5.78 -23.11 -26.24
CA THR A 224 5.87 -21.77 -25.61
C THR A 224 4.51 -21.08 -25.53
N GLU A 225 3.71 -21.13 -26.59
CA GLU A 225 2.32 -20.63 -26.55
C GLU A 225 1.51 -21.33 -25.45
N TRP A 226 1.73 -22.63 -25.24
CA TRP A 226 1.01 -23.35 -24.20
C TRP A 226 1.52 -23.07 -22.80
N GLU A 227 2.83 -22.90 -22.61
CA GLU A 227 3.40 -22.42 -21.35
C GLU A 227 2.78 -21.08 -20.93
N ASP A 228 2.55 -20.18 -21.88
CA ASP A 228 1.84 -18.92 -21.61
C ASP A 228 0.40 -19.16 -21.16
N THR A 229 -0.38 -19.98 -21.91
CA THR A 229 -1.75 -20.33 -21.49
C THR A 229 -1.80 -21.07 -20.14
N PHE A 230 -0.75 -21.81 -19.83
CA PHE A 230 -0.59 -22.54 -18.58
C PHE A 230 -0.32 -21.59 -17.41
N SER A 231 0.59 -20.65 -17.60
CA SER A 231 0.87 -19.56 -16.66
C SER A 231 -0.39 -18.74 -16.37
N GLU A 232 -1.19 -18.44 -17.39
CA GLU A 232 -2.50 -17.79 -17.22
C GLU A 232 -3.48 -18.64 -16.40
N LYS A 233 -3.53 -19.96 -16.63
CA LYS A 233 -4.40 -20.86 -15.86
C LYS A 233 -3.98 -20.97 -14.39
N ILE A 234 -2.68 -20.97 -14.11
CA ILE A 234 -2.17 -20.89 -12.74
C ILE A 234 -2.54 -19.56 -12.10
N LYS A 235 -2.40 -18.46 -12.83
CA LYS A 235 -2.79 -17.13 -12.33
C LYS A 235 -4.28 -17.09 -11.98
N LYS A 236 -5.15 -17.63 -12.84
CA LYS A 236 -6.59 -17.78 -12.56
C LYS A 236 -6.93 -18.75 -11.43
N LEU A 237 -6.03 -19.68 -11.08
CA LEU A 237 -6.20 -20.55 -9.92
C LEU A 237 -5.89 -19.81 -8.61
N ASN A 238 -5.06 -18.76 -8.68
CA ASN A 238 -4.63 -17.95 -7.55
C ASN A 238 -5.55 -16.76 -7.27
N ASP A 239 -6.28 -16.28 -8.29
CA ASP A 239 -7.31 -15.24 -8.20
C ASP A 239 -8.63 -15.80 -7.64
#